data_AF-A0A0B1RXX9-F1
#
_entry.id   AF-A0A0B1RXX9-F1
#
_cell.length_a   1.000
_cell.length_b   1.000
_cell.length_c   1.000
_cell.angle_alpha   90.00
_cell.angle_beta   90.00
_cell.angle_gamma   90.00
#
_symmetry.space_group_name_H-M   'P 1'
#
loop_
_entity.id
_entity.type
_entity.pdbx_description
1 polymer ?
#
loop_
_entity_poly.entity_id
_entity_poly.type
_entity_poly.pdbx_seq_one_letter_code
_entity_poly.pdbx_strand_id
1 'polypeptide(L)'
;MDRRGGYLFAIVNPYDTMVDVGVLLEPAGSGQTNISLIYSSRRDANSRAIASFIVPEFVQQWTQIAFEVNKDSVTLYFKCIRFAEREVNFS
;
A
#
# COMPACT_ATOMS: atom_id res chain seq x y z
N MET A 1 4.77 -20.72 8.20
CA MET A 1 5.15 -19.44 7.56
C MET A 1 4.08 -18.45 7.94
N ASP A 2 4.46 -17.42 8.67
CA ASP A 2 3.51 -16.41 9.12
C ASP A 2 2.94 -15.68 7.89
N ARG A 3 1.63 -15.78 7.67
CA ARG A 3 0.93 -15.00 6.64
C ARG A 3 0.60 -13.59 7.13
N ARG A 4 1.06 -13.21 8.33
CA ARG A 4 0.94 -11.83 8.79
C ARG A 4 1.63 -10.93 7.77
N GLY A 5 0.83 -10.05 7.18
CA GLY A 5 1.31 -8.98 6.33
C GLY A 5 2.25 -8.04 7.08
N GLY A 6 2.67 -6.98 6.42
CA GLY A 6 3.52 -5.98 7.04
C GLY A 6 3.83 -4.81 6.13
N TYR A 7 4.42 -3.79 6.74
CA TYR A 7 4.94 -2.65 6.02
C TYR A 7 6.23 -3.05 5.29
N LEU A 8 6.25 -2.83 3.97
CA LEU A 8 7.48 -2.87 3.18
C LEU A 8 8.42 -1.74 3.61
N PHE A 9 7.83 -0.57 3.83
CA PHE A 9 8.45 0.57 4.51
C PHE A 9 7.36 1.42 5.17
N ALA A 10 7.75 2.19 6.18
CA ALA A 10 6.89 3.14 6.85
C ALA A 10 7.71 4.34 7.34
N ILE A 11 7.18 5.54 7.13
CA ILE A 11 7.54 6.77 7.82
C ILE A 11 6.51 6.93 8.93
N VAL A 12 6.97 6.92 10.16
CA VAL A 12 6.12 7.03 11.35
C VAL A 12 6.18 8.44 11.91
N ASN A 13 5.11 8.83 12.60
CA ASN A 13 5.09 10.08 13.35
C ASN A 13 6.15 10.04 14.48
N PRO A 14 6.52 11.19 15.09
CA PRO A 14 7.54 11.24 16.14
C PRO A 14 7.21 10.48 17.43
N TYR A 15 5.98 9.98 17.57
CA TYR A 15 5.52 9.22 18.73
C TYR A 15 5.52 7.70 18.47
N ASP A 16 5.92 7.27 17.27
CA ASP A 16 5.87 5.87 16.80
C ASP A 16 4.47 5.23 16.91
N THR A 17 3.40 6.03 16.82
CA THR A 17 2.02 5.56 16.98
C THR A 17 1.25 5.44 15.67
N MET A 18 1.64 6.18 14.64
CA MET A 18 0.95 6.23 13.36
C MET A 18 1.94 6.24 12.20
N VAL A 19 1.50 5.71 11.06
CA VAL A 19 2.26 5.72 9.81
C VAL A 19 1.75 6.89 8.96
N ASP A 20 2.61 7.87 8.76
CA ASP A 20 2.33 9.05 7.94
C ASP A 20 2.39 8.67 6.45
N VAL A 21 3.38 7.87 6.05
CA VAL A 21 3.53 7.35 4.68
C VAL A 21 4.07 5.93 4.73
N GLY A 22 3.51 5.00 3.95
CA GLY A 22 4.04 3.65 3.89
C GLY A 22 3.42 2.78 2.82
N VAL A 23 3.97 1.58 2.65
CA VAL A 23 3.38 0.55 1.79
C VAL A 23 3.11 -0.68 2.64
N LEU A 24 1.84 -1.06 2.74
CA LEU A 24 1.36 -2.18 3.52
C LEU A 24 0.98 -3.34 2.59
N LEU A 25 1.54 -4.52 2.85
CA LEU A 25 1.24 -5.76 2.14
C LEU A 25 0.49 -6.69 3.08
N GLU A 26 -0.73 -7.08 2.73
CA GLU A 26 -1.55 -7.97 3.57
C GLU A 26 -2.21 -9.07 2.74
N PRO A 27 -2.48 -10.26 3.30
CA PRO A 27 -3.31 -11.25 2.63
C PRO A 27 -4.72 -10.70 2.38
N ALA A 28 -5.24 -10.91 1.18
CA ALA A 28 -6.60 -10.49 0.80
C ALA A 28 -7.59 -11.66 0.65
N GLY A 29 -7.18 -12.87 1.02
CA GLY A 29 -7.95 -14.11 0.80
C GLY A 29 -7.16 -15.15 0.02
N SER A 30 -7.88 -16.10 -0.60
CA SER A 30 -7.33 -17.28 -1.26
C SER A 30 -6.36 -16.94 -2.42
N GLY A 31 -5.06 -16.87 -2.13
CA GLY A 31 -4.03 -16.62 -3.14
C GLY A 31 -4.00 -15.18 -3.64
N GLN A 32 -4.38 -14.22 -2.79
CA GLN A 32 -4.37 -12.79 -3.12
C GLN A 32 -3.62 -11.98 -2.07
N THR A 33 -2.98 -10.90 -2.52
CA THR A 33 -2.31 -9.92 -1.68
C THR A 33 -2.90 -8.54 -1.93
N ASN A 34 -3.28 -7.85 -0.87
CA ASN A 34 -3.65 -6.44 -0.90
C ASN A 34 -2.38 -5.61 -0.72
N ILE A 35 -2.09 -4.74 -1.69
CA ILE A 35 -1.02 -3.76 -1.62
C ILE A 35 -1.66 -2.40 -1.40
N SER A 36 -1.41 -1.79 -0.25
CA SER A 36 -1.98 -0.50 0.12
C SER A 36 -0.90 0.57 0.25
N LEU A 37 -1.12 1.71 -0.41
CA LEU A 37 -0.36 2.93 -0.17
C LEU A 37 -1.01 3.67 1.01
N ILE A 38 -0.25 3.87 2.07
CA ILE A 38 -0.65 4.59 3.27
C ILE A 38 -0.21 6.04 3.14
N TYR A 39 -1.15 6.95 3.39
CA TYR A 39 -0.88 8.37 3.57
C TYR A 39 -1.86 8.93 4.62
N SER A 40 -1.30 9.40 5.73
CA SER A 40 -2.02 10.05 6.82
C SER A 40 -1.52 11.47 7.03
N SER A 41 -2.46 12.38 7.16
CA SER A 41 -2.22 13.76 7.58
C SER A 41 -2.32 13.89 9.10
N ARG A 42 -1.87 15.02 9.64
CA ARG A 42 -2.04 15.34 11.08
C ARG A 42 -3.51 15.43 11.53
N ARG A 43 -4.46 15.49 10.60
CA ARG A 43 -5.90 15.52 10.90
C ARG A 43 -6.50 14.12 11.00
N ASP A 44 -5.79 13.11 10.50
CA ASP A 44 -6.25 11.73 10.58
C ASP A 44 -6.05 11.19 11.99
N ALA A 45 -7.07 10.51 12.52
CA ALA A 45 -7.01 9.89 13.84
C ALA A 45 -6.20 8.59 13.86
N ASN A 46 -5.97 7.98 12.69
CA ASN A 46 -5.25 6.71 12.52
C ASN A 46 -4.52 6.69 11.16
N SER A 47 -3.60 5.73 10.99
CA SER A 47 -3.00 5.41 9.68
C SER A 47 -4.09 5.09 8.65
N ARG A 48 -4.03 5.68 7.46
CA ARG A 48 -5.06 5.56 6.43
C ARG A 48 -4.47 5.10 5.10
N ALA A 49 -5.07 4.05 4.53
CA ALA A 49 -4.81 3.68 3.15
C ALA A 49 -5.52 4.66 2.21
N ILE A 50 -4.76 5.26 1.29
CA ILE A 50 -5.32 6.15 0.25
C ILE A 50 -5.63 5.38 -1.03
N ALA A 51 -4.91 4.29 -1.29
CA ALA A 51 -5.16 3.42 -2.43
C ALA A 51 -4.82 1.98 -2.06
N SER A 52 -5.65 1.03 -2.50
CA SER A 52 -5.48 -0.40 -2.26
C SER A 52 -5.70 -1.19 -3.55
N PHE A 53 -4.87 -2.21 -3.75
CA PHE A 53 -4.82 -3.02 -4.96
C PHE A 53 -4.73 -4.49 -4.60
N ILE A 54 -5.73 -5.28 -5.02
CA ILE A 54 -5.71 -6.73 -4.85
C ILE A 54 -5.02 -7.34 -6.06
N VAL A 55 -3.87 -7.98 -5.83
CA VAL A 55 -3.09 -8.68 -6.86
C VAL A 55 -3.02 -10.18 -6.55
N PRO A 56 -2.69 -11.04 -7.54
CA PRO A 56 -2.35 -12.43 -7.25
C PRO A 56 -1.20 -12.54 -6.25
N GLU A 57 -1.28 -13.51 -5.34
CA GLU A 57 -0.22 -13.78 -4.36
C GLU A 57 1.12 -14.05 -5.06
N PHE A 58 2.19 -13.51 -4.47
CA PHE A 58 3.56 -13.60 -4.98
C PHE A 58 4.55 -14.04 -3.88
N VAL A 59 4.05 -14.69 -2.83
CA VAL A 59 4.86 -15.23 -1.73
C VAL A 59 5.90 -16.22 -2.29
N GLN A 60 7.11 -16.19 -1.75
CA GLN A 60 8.28 -16.98 -2.22
C GLN A 60 8.75 -16.65 -3.65
N GLN A 61 8.26 -15.56 -4.25
CA GLN A 61 8.73 -15.08 -5.54
C GLN A 61 9.26 -13.65 -5.39
N TRP A 62 10.40 -13.35 -6.03
CA TRP A 62 10.80 -11.97 -6.22
C TRP A 62 9.76 -11.26 -7.09
N THR A 63 9.29 -10.11 -6.62
CA THR A 63 8.34 -9.28 -7.36
C THR A 63 8.83 -7.85 -7.40
N GLN A 64 8.43 -7.13 -8.45
CA GLN A 64 8.68 -5.71 -8.59
C GLN A 64 7.34 -4.98 -8.61
N ILE A 65 7.22 -3.96 -7.76
CA ILE A 65 6.08 -3.06 -7.70
C ILE A 65 6.56 -1.62 -7.84
N ALA A 66 5.76 -0.77 -8.48
CA ALA A 66 5.99 0.67 -8.50
C ALA A 66 4.66 1.40 -8.37
N PHE A 67 4.70 2.56 -7.72
CA PHE A 67 3.58 3.49 -7.66
C PHE A 67 3.91 4.74 -8.47
N GLU A 68 3.01 5.12 -9.35
CA GLU A 68 2.95 6.49 -9.88
C GLU A 68 1.91 7.24 -9.05
N VAL A 69 2.34 8.33 -8.40
CA VAL A 69 1.50 9.12 -7.50
C VAL A 69 1.30 10.50 -8.12
N ASN A 70 0.06 10.77 -8.52
CA ASN A 70 -0.38 12.06 -9.04
C ASN A 70 -1.23 12.79 -8.00
N LYS A 71 -1.71 13.99 -8.35
CA LYS A 71 -2.47 14.85 -7.44
C LYS A 71 -3.80 14.22 -6.99
N ASP A 72 -4.43 13.47 -7.86
CA ASP A 72 -5.78 12.93 -7.71
C ASP A 72 -5.85 11.44 -8.03
N SER A 73 -4.73 10.81 -8.37
CA SER A 73 -4.67 9.39 -8.67
C SER A 73 -3.40 8.70 -8.17
N VAL A 74 -3.52 7.40 -7.95
CA VAL A 74 -2.41 6.48 -7.71
C VAL A 74 -2.52 5.33 -8.68
N THR A 75 -1.48 5.12 -9.48
CA THR A 75 -1.38 3.96 -10.39
C THR A 75 -0.38 2.95 -9.82
N LEU A 76 -0.80 1.69 -9.71
CA LEU A 76 0.09 0.57 -9.39
C LEU A 76 0.63 -0.04 -10.69
N TYR A 77 1.93 -0.26 -10.72
CA TYR A 77 2.61 -1.14 -11.67
C TYR A 77 3.02 -2.41 -10.93
N PHE A 78 2.58 -3.56 -11.41
CA PHE A 78 2.86 -4.87 -10.82
C PHE A 78 3.54 -5.76 -11.85
N LYS A 79 4.72 -6.30 -11.51
CA LYS A 79 5.55 -7.10 -12.43
C LYS A 79 5.81 -6.37 -13.77
N CYS A 80 6.16 -5.08 -13.68
CA CYS A 80 6.44 -4.19 -14.80
C CYS A 80 5.24 -3.87 -15.72
N ILE A 81 4.02 -4.22 -15.32
CA ILE A 81 2.79 -3.95 -16.07
C ILE A 81 1.93 -2.93 -15.32
N ARG A 82 1.39 -1.93 -16.03
CA ARG A 82 0.38 -1.01 -15.47
C ARG A 82 -0.85 -1.83 -15.05
N PHE A 83 -1.06 -1.97 -13.74
CA PHE A 83 -2.06 -2.88 -13.18
C PHE A 83 -3.42 -2.21 -13.06
N ALA A 84 -3.49 -1.11 -12.30
CA ALA A 84 -4.72 -0.34 -12.11
C ALA A 84 -4.41 1.05 -11.57
N GLU A 85 -5.38 1.94 -11.71
CA GLU A 85 -5.38 3.29 -11.14
C GLU A 85 -6.54 3.44 -10.14
N ARG A 86 -6.33 4.26 -9.12
CA ARG A 86 -7.33 4.63 -8.13
C ARG A 86 -7.34 6.13 -7.99
N GLU A 87 -8.51 6.73 -8.07
CA GLU A 87 -8.69 8.12 -7.67
C GLU A 87 -8.48 8.25 -6.16
N VAL A 88 -7.81 9.31 -5.75
CA VAL A 88 -7.48 9.58 -4.36
C VAL A 88 -7.75 11.04 -4.04
N ASN A 89 -8.23 11.28 -2.83
CA ASN A 89 -8.36 12.64 -2.29
C ASN A 89 -7.34 12.80 -1.16
N PHE A 90 -6.32 13.61 -1.41
CA PHE A 90 -5.37 14.07 -0.39
C PHE A 90 -5.96 15.29 0.31
N SER A 91 -7.03 15.09 1.07
CA SER A 91 -7.77 16.16 1.74
C SER A 91 -7.08 16.68 2.98
#